data_AF-A0A1F7Y3E8-F1
#
_entry.id   AF-A0A1F7Y3E8-F1
#
_cell.length_a   1.000
_cell.length_b   1.000
_cell.length_c   1.000
_cell.angle_alpha   90.00
_cell.angle_beta   90.00
_cell.angle_gamma   90.00
#
_symmetry.space_group_name_H-M   'P 1'
#
loop_
_entity.id
_entity.type
_entity.pdbx_description
1 polymer ?
#
loop_
_entity_poly.entity_id
_entity_poly.type
_entity_poly.pdbx_seq_one_letter_code
_entity_poly.pdbx_strand_id
1 'polypeptide(L)' 'MVTSGFGLVAALAWNEVIKEVITKYIQPIFGSSSGLVSLLIYALAVTFLAVLVTYQLSKISGKEK' A
#
# COMPACT_ATOMS: atom_id res chain seq x y z
N MET A 1 3.82 23.18 -13.06
CA MET A 1 4.11 22.34 -11.87
C MET A 1 2.81 21.73 -11.37
N VAL A 2 2.32 20.70 -12.06
CA VAL A 2 1.10 19.97 -11.69
C VAL A 2 1.45 18.52 -11.32
N THR A 3 2.58 18.02 -11.83
CA THR A 3 3.05 16.65 -11.69
C THR A 3 3.39 16.24 -10.24
N SER A 4 3.89 17.15 -9.41
CA SER A 4 4.27 16.85 -8.02
C SER A 4 3.07 16.75 -7.07
N GLY A 5 1.98 17.50 -7.34
CA GLY A 5 0.76 17.49 -6.52
C GLY A 5 -0.04 16.21 -6.67
N PHE A 6 -0.03 15.60 -7.86
CA PHE A 6 -0.69 14.32 -8.10
C PHE A 6 -0.05 13.16 -7.34
N GLY A 7 1.24 13.22 -7.02
CA GLY A 7 1.92 12.19 -6.22
C GLY A 7 1.33 12.06 -4.81
N LEU A 8 1.04 13.19 -4.14
CA LEU A 8 0.40 13.18 -2.82
C LEU A 8 -1.03 12.64 -2.89
N VAL A 9 -1.80 13.05 -3.91
CA VAL A 9 -3.18 12.58 -4.09
C VAL A 9 -3.20 11.08 -4.38
N ALA A 10 -2.29 10.58 -5.22
CA ALA A 10 -2.16 9.16 -5.51
C ALA A 10 -1.79 8.35 -4.26
N ALA A 11 -0.85 8.86 -3.45
CA ALA A 11 -0.48 8.23 -2.19
C ALA A 11 -1.66 8.16 -1.20
N LEU A 12 -2.46 9.23 -1.08
CA LEU A 12 -3.68 9.24 -0.25
C LEU A 12 -4.72 8.25 -0.77
N ALA A 13 -4.99 8.26 -2.09
CA ALA A 13 -5.98 7.36 -2.69
C ALA A 13 -5.58 5.89 -2.50
N TRP A 14 -4.29 5.56 -2.65
CA TRP A 14 -3.82 4.20 -2.45
C TRP A 14 -3.90 3.75 -0.99
N ASN A 15 -3.61 4.66 -0.05
CA ASN A 15 -3.78 4.40 1.38
C ASN A 15 -5.26 4.06 1.71
N GLU A 16 -6.20 4.86 1.20
CA GLU A 16 -7.63 4.64 1.41
C GLU A 16 -8.14 3.33 0.77
N VAL A 17 -7.69 3.00 -0.45
CA VAL A 17 -8.02 1.72 -1.11
C VAL A 17 -7.59 0.52 -0.27
N ILE A 18 -6.36 0.52 0.25
CA ILE A 18 -5.84 -0.59 1.05
C ILE A 18 -6.64 -0.73 2.34
N LYS A 19 -6.96 0.38 3.02
CA LYS A 19 -7.82 0.36 4.22
C LYS A 19 -9.20 -0.20 3.92
N GLU A 20 -9.88 0.28 2.88
CA GLU A 20 -11.20 -0.21 2.51
C GLU A 20 -11.20 -1.70 2.18
N VAL A 21 -10.18 -2.17 1.44
CA VAL A 21 -10.05 -3.59 1.11
C VAL A 21 -9.90 -4.42 2.38
N ILE A 22 -9.10 -3.97 3.33
CA ILE A 22 -8.89 -4.70 4.59
C ILE A 22 -10.14 -4.66 5.47
N THR A 23 -10.82 -3.53 5.54
CA THR A 23 -12.08 -3.40 6.28
C THR A 23 -13.18 -4.26 5.66
N LYS A 24 -13.36 -4.24 4.33
CA LYS A 24 -14.43 -4.98 3.64
C LYS A 24 -14.14 -6.47 3.50
N TYR A 25 -12.90 -6.85 3.23
CA TYR A 25 -12.55 -8.24 2.92
C TYR A 25 -11.85 -8.96 4.08
N ILE A 26 -11.03 -8.30 4.88
CA ILE A 26 -10.24 -8.95 5.95
C ILE A 26 -10.98 -8.90 7.30
N GLN A 27 -11.51 -7.76 7.75
CA GLN A 27 -12.20 -7.68 9.05
C GLN A 27 -13.36 -8.68 9.24
N PRO A 28 -14.27 -8.91 8.27
CA PRO A 28 -15.35 -9.88 8.46
C PRO A 28 -14.86 -11.33 8.50
N ILE A 29 -13.73 -11.65 7.86
CA ILE A 29 -13.14 -12.99 7.88
C ILE A 29 -12.50 -13.29 9.23
N PHE A 30 -11.86 -12.30 9.85
CA PHE A 30 -11.12 -12.47 11.10
C PHE A 30 -11.91 -12.13 12.37
N GLY A 31 -13.13 -11.60 12.23
CA GLY A 31 -14.02 -11.26 13.35
C GLY A 31 -13.58 -9.99 14.10
N SER A 32 -14.55 -9.30 14.73
CA SER A 32 -14.39 -7.97 15.34
C SER A 32 -13.31 -7.85 16.42
N SER A 33 -12.82 -8.96 16.99
CA SER A 33 -11.71 -8.97 17.96
C SER A 33 -10.32 -8.89 17.32
N SER A 34 -10.22 -8.98 16.00
CA SER A 34 -8.95 -9.10 15.26
C SER A 34 -8.47 -7.77 14.66
N GLY A 35 -8.81 -6.62 15.27
CA GLY A 35 -8.37 -5.30 14.82
C GLY A 35 -6.85 -5.18 14.66
N LEU A 36 -6.09 -5.89 15.50
CA LEU A 36 -4.62 -5.99 15.42
C LEU A 36 -4.14 -6.80 14.21
N VAL A 37 -4.84 -7.88 13.86
CA VAL A 37 -4.51 -8.72 12.68
C VAL A 37 -4.81 -7.97 11.39
N SER A 38 -5.92 -7.22 11.36
CA SER A 38 -6.24 -6.27 10.28
C SER A 38 -5.12 -5.26 10.07
N LEU A 39 -4.61 -4.65 11.15
CA LEU A 39 -3.50 -3.69 11.13
C LEU A 39 -2.18 -4.31 10.67
N LEU A 40 -1.91 -5.56 11.07
CA LEU A 40 -0.73 -6.32 10.63
C LEU A 40 -0.78 -6.62 9.13
N ILE A 41 -1.94 -7.04 8.61
CA ILE A 41 -2.14 -7.28 7.18
C ILE A 41 -2.02 -5.96 6.39
N TYR A 42 -2.54 -4.87 6.93
CA TYR A 42 -2.38 -3.52 6.36
C TYR A 42 -0.90 -3.15 6.26
N ALA A 43 -0.15 -3.29 7.35
CA ALA A 43 1.28 -2.99 7.35
C ALA A 43 2.04 -3.84 6.33
N LEU A 44 1.80 -5.15 6.28
CA LEU A 44 2.44 -6.05 5.33
C LEU A 44 2.11 -5.70 3.87
N ALA A 45 0.84 -5.40 3.56
CA ALA A 45 0.42 -5.03 2.22
C ALA A 45 1.09 -3.73 1.74
N VAL A 46 1.13 -2.71 2.61
CA VAL A 46 1.78 -1.43 2.31
C VAL A 46 3.30 -1.60 2.16
N THR A 47 3.95 -2.36 3.04
CA THR A 47 5.39 -2.64 2.94
C THR A 47 5.72 -3.39 1.66
N PHE A 48 4.91 -4.39 1.28
CA PHE A 48 5.10 -5.13 0.04
C PHE A 48 4.99 -4.22 -1.19
N LEU A 49 3.97 -3.36 -1.24
CA LEU A 49 3.84 -2.36 -2.30
C LEU A 49 5.02 -1.38 -2.34
N ALA A 50 5.47 -0.89 -1.18
CA ALA A 50 6.61 0.02 -1.10
C ALA A 50 7.89 -0.65 -1.59
N VAL A 51 8.14 -1.90 -1.21
CA VAL A 51 9.28 -2.70 -1.68
C VAL A 51 9.17 -2.96 -3.18
N LEU A 52 7.98 -3.30 -3.70
CA LEU A 52 7.78 -3.49 -5.14
C LEU A 52 8.07 -2.22 -5.94
N VAL A 53 7.53 -1.08 -5.51
CA VAL A 53 7.77 0.21 -6.19
C VAL A 53 9.26 0.54 -6.13
N THR A 54 9.90 0.44 -4.96
CA THR A 54 11.33 0.73 -4.78
C THR A 54 12.21 -0.23 -5.59
N TYR A 55 11.85 -1.51 -5.64
CA TYR A 55 12.54 -2.53 -6.40
C TYR A 55 12.39 -2.32 -7.91
N GLN A 56 11.19 -2.00 -8.39
CA GLN A 56 10.94 -1.66 -9.79
C GLN A 56 11.74 -0.41 -10.19
N LEU A 57 11.77 0.61 -9.32
CA LEU A 57 12.57 1.81 -9.54
C LEU A 57 14.06 1.49 -9.59
N SER A 58 14.57 0.68 -8.64
CA SER A 58 15.96 0.23 -8.60
C SER A 58 16.33 -0.60 -9.83
N LYS A 59 15.41 -1.42 -10.35
CA LYS A 59 15.59 -2.20 -11.59
C LYS A 59 15.60 -1.33 -12.84
N ILE A 60 14.76 -0.29 -12.89
CA ILE A 60 14.71 0.66 -14.01
C ILE A 60 15.95 1.56 -13.99
N SER A 61 16.36 2.05 -12.82
CA SER A 61 17.57 2.85 -12.64
C SER A 61 18.85 2.02 -12.75
N GLY A 62 18.79 0.72 -12.45
CA GLY A 62 19.90 -0.23 -12.54
C GLY A 62 20.11 -0.82 -13.93
N LYS A 63 19.34 -0.41 -14.94
CA LYS A 63 19.68 -0.60 -16.37
C LYS A 63 20.69 0.46 -16.86
N GLU A 64 21.69 0.77 -16.02
CA GLU A 64 22.96 1.37 -16.43
C GLU A 64 24.06 0.30 -16.50
N LYS A 65 23.80 -0.79 -17.23
CA LYS A 65 24.84 -1.64 -17.81
C LYS A 65 24.51 -1.89 -19.28
#